data_AF-A0A5U9KZQ5-F1
#
_entry.id   AF-A0A5U9KZQ5-F1
#
_cell.length_a   1.000
_cell.length_b   1.000
_cell.length_c   1.000
_cell.angle_alpha   90.00
_cell.angle_beta   90.00
_cell.angle_gamma   90.00
#
_symmetry.space_group_name_H-M   'P 1'
#
loop_
_entity.id
_entity.type
_entity.pdbx_description
1 polymer ?
#
loop_
_entity_poly.entity_id
_entity_poly.type
_entity_poly.pdbx_seq_one_letter_code
_entity_poly.pdbx_strand_id
1 'polypeptide(L)' 'MSDKGCSWYVSPDANRWFDNGKGNFHVKAVICPKNYVATGTRMFGVASGVDDEHVDIYCCPFS' A
#
# COMPACT_ATOMS: atom_id res chain seq x y z
N MET A 1 -11.33 -10.38 -17.35
CA MET A 1 -10.07 -10.52 -16.60
C MET A 1 -10.34 -11.57 -15.54
N SER A 2 -9.59 -12.66 -15.49
CA SER A 2 -9.77 -13.68 -14.44
C SER A 2 -9.01 -13.18 -13.21
N ASP A 3 -9.61 -13.17 -12.02
CA ASP A 3 -8.92 -12.77 -10.78
C ASP A 3 -7.85 -13.79 -10.33
N LYS A 4 -7.50 -14.76 -11.18
CA LYS A 4 -6.51 -15.80 -10.89
C LYS A 4 -5.13 -15.16 -10.74
N GLY A 5 -4.59 -15.23 -9.52
CA GLY A 5 -3.28 -14.68 -9.20
C GLY A 5 -3.30 -13.20 -8.80
N CYS A 6 -4.47 -12.56 -8.76
CA CYS A 6 -4.56 -11.24 -8.17
C CYS A 6 -4.34 -11.31 -6.64
N SER A 7 -3.65 -10.33 -6.09
CA SER A 7 -3.36 -10.29 -4.65
C SER A 7 -3.19 -8.86 -4.15
N TRP A 8 -3.43 -8.68 -2.86
CA TRP A 8 -3.16 -7.44 -2.15
C TRP A 8 -1.67 -7.34 -1.83
N TYR A 9 -1.07 -6.23 -2.23
CA TYR A 9 0.29 -5.85 -1.86
C TYR A 9 0.19 -4.78 -0.79
N VAL A 10 0.84 -5.06 0.34
CA VAL A 10 0.68 -4.29 1.57
C VAL A 10 1.69 -3.15 1.62
N SER A 11 1.23 -1.96 1.98
CA SER A 11 2.12 -0.82 2.19
C SER A 11 3.04 -1.06 3.38
N PRO A 12 4.30 -0.60 3.38
CA PRO A 12 5.10 -0.63 4.60
C PRO A 12 4.49 0.28 5.69
N ASP A 13 4.69 -0.10 6.96
CA ASP A 13 4.31 0.70 8.12
C ASP A 13 4.98 2.09 8.07
N ALA A 14 4.18 3.13 8.28
CA ALA A 14 4.65 4.50 8.13
C ALA A 14 5.64 4.90 9.25
N ASN A 15 5.55 4.30 10.45
CA ASN A 15 6.48 4.54 11.57
C ASN A 15 7.91 4.06 11.32
N ARG A 16 8.10 3.17 10.34
CA ARG A 16 9.45 2.81 9.89
C ARG A 16 10.10 3.88 9.01
N TRP A 17 9.29 4.78 8.44
CA TRP A 17 9.71 5.84 7.51
C TRP A 17 9.46 7.26 8.04
N PHE A 18 8.70 7.40 9.14
CA PHE A 18 8.65 8.61 9.95
C PHE A 18 10.01 8.77 10.62
N ASP A 19 10.83 9.64 10.05
CA ASP A 19 12.20 9.98 10.42
C ASP A 19 12.30 10.45 11.89
N ASN A 20 12.18 9.52 12.83
CA ASN A 20 11.97 9.73 14.27
C ASN A 20 10.95 10.83 14.60
N GLY A 21 9.83 10.90 13.88
CA GLY A 21 8.74 11.86 14.15
C GLY A 21 9.02 13.32 13.76
N LYS A 22 10.04 13.59 12.94
CA LYS A 22 10.37 14.97 12.48
C LYS A 22 9.67 15.35 11.17
N GLY A 23 8.37 15.03 11.11
CA GLY A 23 7.56 15.03 9.89
C GLY A 23 7.78 16.22 8.97
N ASN A 24 7.85 15.96 7.66
CA ASN A 24 7.74 16.99 6.63
C ASN A 24 6.89 16.54 5.43
N PHE A 25 7.05 15.32 4.93
CA PHE A 25 6.16 14.65 3.96
C PHE A 25 6.79 13.28 3.68
N HIS A 26 6.06 12.18 3.89
CA HIS A 26 6.62 10.83 3.72
C HIS A 26 5.83 10.06 2.67
N VAL A 27 6.49 9.70 1.56
CA VAL A 27 5.90 8.84 0.53
C VAL A 27 6.19 7.40 0.88
N LYS A 28 5.15 6.59 1.09
CA LYS A 28 5.24 5.14 1.08
C LYS A 28 4.85 4.62 -0.29
N ALA A 29 5.75 3.85 -0.91
CA ALA A 29 5.48 3.22 -2.19
C ALA A 29 5.13 1.76 -1.98
N VAL A 30 3.98 1.36 -2.52
CA VAL A 30 3.65 -0.02 -2.79
C VAL A 30 3.51 -0.14 -4.30
N ILE A 31 4.16 -1.14 -4.90
CA ILE A 31 4.32 -1.25 -6.35
C ILE A 31 3.99 -2.67 -6.76
N CYS A 32 3.18 -2.82 -7.81
CA CYS A 32 2.91 -4.14 -8.37
C CYS A 32 4.19 -4.78 -8.92
N PRO A 33 4.36 -6.11 -8.78
CA PRO A 33 5.49 -6.79 -9.40
C PRO A 33 5.50 -6.63 -10.93
N LYS A 34 6.65 -6.93 -11.53
CA LYS A 34 6.76 -6.97 -12.99
C LYS A 34 5.69 -7.89 -13.60
N ASN A 35 5.06 -7.42 -14.68
CA ASN A 35 3.95 -8.09 -15.39
C ASN A 35 2.60 -8.09 -14.66
N TYR A 36 2.43 -7.25 -13.63
CA TYR A 36 1.17 -7.00 -12.97
C TYR A 36 0.72 -5.54 -13.19
N VAL A 37 -0.58 -5.31 -13.11
CA VAL A 37 -1.20 -3.98 -13.16
C VAL A 37 -2.00 -3.72 -11.88
N ALA A 38 -1.96 -2.48 -11.40
CA ALA A 38 -2.79 -2.03 -10.30
C ALA A 38 -4.25 -1.93 -10.77
N THR A 39 -5.14 -2.68 -10.14
CA THR A 39 -6.57 -2.74 -10.49
C THR A 39 -7.47 -2.15 -9.39
N GLY A 40 -6.92 -1.88 -8.21
CA GLY A 40 -7.66 -1.23 -7.13
C GLY A 40 -6.77 -0.82 -5.98
N THR A 41 -7.34 -0.04 -5.07
CA THR A 41 -6.73 0.35 -3.80
C THR A 41 -7.67 0.04 -2.65
N ARG A 42 -7.13 -0.22 -1.47
CA ARG A 42 -7.91 -0.20 -0.21
C ARG A 42 -7.18 0.63 0.81
N MET A 43 -7.96 1.43 1.55
CA MET A 43 -7.49 2.18 2.70
C MET A 43 -8.11 1.56 3.94
N PHE A 44 -7.31 1.31 4.96
CA PHE A 44 -7.81 0.98 6.29
C PHE A 44 -7.19 1.91 7.33
N GLY A 45 -8.01 2.36 8.27
CA GLY A 45 -7.59 3.11 9.44
C GLY A 45 -7.80 2.26 10.69
N VAL A 46 -6.79 2.21 11.55
CA VAL A 46 -6.89 1.59 12.87
C VAL A 46 -6.85 2.71 13.91
N ALA A 47 -7.97 2.96 14.61
CA ALA A 47 -7.98 3.85 15.78
C ALA A 47 -7.21 3.16 16.92
N SER A 48 -6.24 3.77 17.62
CA SER A 48 -6.21 5.14 18.10
C SER A 48 -4.77 5.67 18.23
N GLY A 49 -4.50 6.86 17.67
CA GLY A 49 -3.41 7.72 18.14
C GLY A 49 -2.62 8.47 17.07
N VAL A 50 -2.54 7.97 15.84
CA VAL A 50 -1.79 8.62 14.76
C VAL A 50 -2.46 8.26 13.44
N ASP A 51 -2.59 9.25 12.57
CA ASP A 51 -3.01 9.09 11.19
C ASP A 51 -2.07 8.10 10.49
N ASP A 52 -2.51 6.86 10.36
CA ASP A 52 -1.78 5.81 9.67
C ASP A 52 -2.64 5.36 8.49
N GLU A 53 -2.87 6.26 7.52
CA GLU A 53 -3.61 5.95 6.30
C GLU A 53 -2.89 4.86 5.52
N HIS A 54 -3.17 3.61 5.85
CA HIS A 54 -2.56 2.47 5.22
C HIS A 54 -3.26 2.20 3.90
N VAL A 55 -2.54 2.39 2.80
CA VAL A 55 -3.05 2.21 1.44
C VAL A 55 -2.36 1.05 0.77
N ASP A 56 -3.11 -0.04 0.57
CA ASP A 56 -2.67 -1.21 -0.18
C ASP A 56 -3.12 -1.11 -1.63
N ILE A 57 -2.40 -1.80 -2.51
CA ILE A 57 -2.78 -1.94 -3.92
C ILE A 57 -3.19 -3.37 -4.21
N TYR A 58 -4.24 -3.52 -5.01
CA TYR A 58 -4.60 -4.79 -5.60
C TYR A 58 -3.92 -4.91 -6.96
N CYS A 59 -3.08 -5.93 -7.11
CA CYS A 59 -2.33 -6.17 -8.34
C CYS A 59 -2.81 -7.46 -8.99
N CYS A 60 -3.07 -7.39 -10.29
CA CYS A 60 -3.44 -8.52 -11.11
C CYS A 60 -2.41 -8.76 -12.21
N PRO A 61 -2.07 -10.01 -12.55
CA PRO A 61 -1.24 -10.30 -13.71
C PRO A 61 -1.95 -9.84 -14.99
N PHE A 62 -1.19 -9.56 -16.05
CA PHE A 62 -1.77 -9.18 -17.35
C PHE A 62 -2.58 -10.31 -18.04
N SER A 63 -2.56 -11.54 -17.51
CA SER A 63 -3.18 -12.75 -18.09
C SER A 63 -4.36 -13.25 -17.27
#